data_AF-A0A3E0KFZ8-F1
#
_entry.id   AF-A0A3E0KFZ8-F1
#
_cell.length_a   1.000
_cell.length_b   1.000
_cell.length_c   1.000
_cell.angle_alpha   90.00
_cell.angle_beta   90.00
_cell.angle_gamma   90.00
#
_symmetry.space_group_name_H-M   'P 1'
#
loop_
_entity.id
_entity.type
_entity.pdbx_description
1 polymer ?
#
loop_
_entity_poly.entity_id
_entity_poly.type
_entity_poly.pdbx_seq_one_letter_code
_entity_poly.pdbx_strand_id
1 'polypeptide(L)'
;PYQAVTAGLFSREQLHAELGEIVNGTKPGRESASERIFFNAVGMGTEDVALATDILRNAQAQGLGKRIKLWPGGPFAGLAG
;
A
#
# COMPACT_ATOMS: atom_id res chain seq x y z
N PRO A 1 4.70 -17.36 -2.70
CA PRO A 1 3.83 -18.49 -3.11
C PRO A 1 3.93 -18.92 -4.58
N TYR A 2 4.46 -18.09 -5.50
CA TYR A 2 4.51 -18.40 -6.94
C TYR A 2 5.11 -19.79 -7.26
N GLN A 3 6.29 -20.08 -6.71
CA GLN A 3 6.95 -21.38 -6.91
C GLN A 3 6.10 -22.57 -6.40
N ALA A 4 5.42 -22.41 -5.26
CA ALA A 4 4.54 -23.45 -4.71
C ALA A 4 3.31 -23.69 -5.60
N VAL A 5 2.76 -22.63 -6.20
CA VAL A 5 1.67 -22.74 -7.18
C VAL A 5 2.14 -23.46 -8.44
N THR A 6 3.30 -23.07 -8.99
CA THR A 6 3.88 -23.74 -10.18
C THR A 6 4.21 -25.21 -9.91
N ALA A 7 4.61 -25.56 -8.69
CA ALA A 7 4.88 -26.93 -8.27
C ALA A 7 3.62 -27.74 -7.91
N GLY A 8 2.41 -27.16 -8.00
CA GLY A 8 1.16 -27.84 -7.65
C GLY A 8 0.96 -28.06 -6.14
N LEU A 9 1.74 -27.38 -5.29
CA LEU A 9 1.70 -27.50 -3.83
C LEU A 9 0.76 -26.47 -3.17
N PHE A 10 0.29 -25.49 -3.93
CA PHE A 10 -0.60 -24.43 -3.44
C PHE A 10 -1.56 -23.97 -4.55
N SER A 11 -2.80 -23.65 -4.20
CA SER A 11 -3.80 -23.10 -5.12
C SER A 11 -4.47 -21.85 -4.56
N ARG A 12 -5.25 -21.15 -5.39
CA ARG A 12 -5.96 -19.93 -4.98
C ARG A 12 -7.02 -20.22 -3.92
N GLU A 13 -7.63 -21.39 -3.98
CA GLU A 13 -8.67 -21.84 -3.05
C GLU A 13 -8.10 -22.15 -1.66
N GLN A 14 -6.79 -22.40 -1.56
CA GLN A 14 -6.08 -22.57 -0.29
C GLN A 14 -5.65 -21.23 0.34
N LEU A 15 -5.76 -20.12 -0.39
CA LEU A 15 -5.52 -18.79 0.16
C LEU A 15 -6.70 -18.40 1.06
N HIS A 16 -6.46 -18.31 2.36
CA HIS A 16 -7.47 -17.90 3.33
C HIS A 16 -8.06 -16.53 3.00
N ALA A 17 -7.19 -15.50 2.90
CA ALA A 17 -7.62 -14.13 2.69
C ALA A 17 -6.52 -13.27 2.05
N GLU A 18 -6.95 -12.23 1.34
CA GLU A 18 -6.15 -11.04 1.11
C GLU A 18 -6.19 -10.13 2.36
N LEU A 19 -5.15 -9.33 2.60
CA LEU A 19 -5.05 -8.50 3.82
C LEU A 19 -6.25 -7.55 3.98
N GLY A 20 -6.72 -6.97 2.88
CA GLY A 20 -7.88 -6.07 2.87
C GLY A 20 -9.18 -6.72 3.35
N GLU A 21 -9.38 -8.03 3.08
CA GLU A 21 -10.56 -8.78 3.54
C GLU A 21 -10.55 -8.97 5.06
N ILE A 22 -9.35 -9.07 5.67
CA ILE A 22 -9.22 -9.14 7.13
C ILE A 22 -9.44 -7.75 7.73
N VAL A 23 -8.80 -6.72 7.18
CA VAL A 23 -8.89 -5.33 7.69
C VAL A 23 -10.33 -4.80 7.68
N ASN A 24 -11.10 -5.11 6.63
CA ASN A 24 -12.49 -4.66 6.52
C ASN A 24 -13.50 -5.61 7.20
N GLY A 25 -13.05 -6.70 7.81
CA GLY A 25 -13.90 -7.68 8.49
C GLY A 25 -14.68 -8.63 7.58
N THR A 26 -14.41 -8.66 6.26
CA THR A 26 -15.03 -9.62 5.33
C THR A 26 -14.64 -11.06 5.64
N LYS A 27 -13.42 -11.28 6.14
CA LYS A 27 -12.92 -12.58 6.61
C LYS A 27 -12.28 -12.45 7.99
N PRO A 28 -12.37 -13.49 8.83
CA PRO A 28 -11.70 -13.48 10.13
C PRO A 28 -10.17 -13.54 9.96
N GLY A 29 -9.48 -12.93 10.91
CA GLY A 29 -8.02 -13.07 11.05
C GLY A 29 -7.68 -14.39 11.76
N ARG A 30 -6.93 -14.30 12.86
CA ARG A 30 -6.69 -15.44 13.76
C ARG A 30 -7.97 -15.83 14.49
N GLU A 31 -8.30 -17.12 14.51
CA GLU A 31 -9.48 -17.65 15.20
C GLU A 31 -9.13 -18.49 16.44
N SER A 32 -7.88 -18.99 16.51
CA SER A 32 -7.40 -19.75 17.67
C SER A 32 -5.92 -19.50 17.99
N ALA A 33 -5.54 -19.76 19.25
CA ALA A 33 -4.16 -19.63 19.72
C ALA A 33 -3.22 -20.69 19.12
N SER A 34 -3.75 -21.82 18.66
CA SER A 34 -3.00 -22.93 18.06
C SER A 34 -2.64 -22.71 16.57
N GLU A 35 -3.26 -21.75 15.90
CA GLU A 35 -3.02 -21.50 14.48
C GLU A 35 -1.60 -21.03 14.18
N ARG A 36 -1.00 -21.64 13.16
CA ARG A 36 0.20 -21.12 12.51
C ARG A 36 -0.23 -20.36 11.27
N ILE A 37 0.00 -19.05 11.25
CA ILE A 37 -0.41 -18.16 10.16
C ILE A 37 0.84 -17.73 9.41
N PHE A 38 0.84 -17.91 8.09
CA PHE A 38 1.85 -17.37 7.20
C PHE A 38 1.28 -16.19 6.44
N PHE A 39 1.91 -15.03 6.56
CA PHE A 39 1.58 -13.83 5.81
C PHE A 39 2.73 -13.48 4.89
N ASN A 40 2.43 -13.26 3.60
CA ASN A 40 3.41 -12.92 2.58
C ASN A 40 3.11 -11.52 2.01
N ALA A 41 3.80 -10.51 2.52
CA ALA A 41 3.73 -9.15 1.99
C ALA A 41 4.70 -8.99 0.82
N VAL A 42 4.18 -8.88 -0.40
CA VAL A 42 4.97 -8.46 -1.58
C VAL A 42 5.08 -6.93 -1.66
N GLY A 43 4.14 -6.22 -1.02
CA GLY A 43 4.03 -4.76 -1.07
C GLY A 43 3.12 -4.29 -2.21
N MET A 44 2.38 -3.21 -1.97
CA MET A 44 1.54 -2.54 -2.98
C MET A 44 1.78 -1.04 -2.95
N GLY A 45 1.95 -0.41 -4.11
CA GLY A 45 2.18 1.05 -4.18
C GLY A 45 1.08 1.92 -3.55
N THR A 46 -0.14 1.38 -3.40
CA THR A 46 -1.23 2.03 -2.67
C THR A 46 -0.89 2.25 -1.20
N GLU A 47 -0.14 1.35 -0.57
CA GLU A 47 0.31 1.46 0.81
C GLU A 47 1.24 2.66 0.97
N ASP A 48 2.17 2.84 0.03
CA ASP A 48 3.09 3.98 0.00
C ASP A 48 2.36 5.31 -0.17
N VAL A 49 1.42 5.39 -1.12
CA VAL A 49 0.65 6.61 -1.40
C VAL A 49 -0.22 6.99 -0.21
N ALA A 50 -0.87 6.01 0.44
CA ALA A 50 -1.68 6.25 1.62
C ALA A 50 -0.83 6.82 2.77
N LEU A 51 0.30 6.17 3.07
CA LEU A 51 1.22 6.62 4.12
C LEU A 51 1.81 8.01 3.81
N ALA A 52 2.27 8.23 2.59
CA ALA A 52 2.83 9.52 2.17
C ALA A 52 1.81 10.66 2.26
N THR A 53 0.55 10.37 1.97
CA THR A 53 -0.55 11.35 2.09
C THR A 53 -0.75 11.77 3.55
N ASP A 54 -0.76 10.82 4.48
CA ASP A 54 -0.95 11.13 5.90
C ASP A 54 0.27 11.83 6.50
N ILE A 55 1.49 11.42 6.12
CA ILE A 55 2.72 12.15 6.49
C ILE A 55 2.67 13.59 5.98
N LEU A 56 2.27 13.82 4.72
CA LEU A 56 2.17 15.15 4.13
C LEU A 56 1.16 16.03 4.89
N ARG A 57 -0.03 15.49 5.21
CA ARG A 57 -1.05 16.21 5.99
C ARG A 57 -0.55 16.59 7.37
N ASN A 58 0.13 15.67 8.06
CA ASN A 58 0.70 15.93 9.39
C ASN A 58 1.81 16.99 9.34
N ALA A 59 2.68 16.93 8.34
CA ALA A 59 3.73 17.94 8.14
C ALA A 59 3.12 19.32 7.88
N GLN A 60 2.07 19.41 7.07
CA GLN A 60 1.36 20.66 6.81
C GLN A 60 0.72 21.24 8.08
N ALA A 61 0.06 20.41 8.89
CA ALA A 61 -0.55 20.82 10.16
C ALA A 61 0.49 21.35 11.17
N GLN A 62 1.72 20.85 11.11
CA GLN A 62 2.83 21.26 11.99
C GLN A 62 3.71 22.38 11.40
N GLY A 63 3.39 22.90 10.20
CA GLY A 63 4.21 23.90 9.53
C GLY A 63 5.59 23.39 9.09
N LEU A 64 5.74 22.07 8.89
CA LEU A 64 6.98 21.42 8.49
C LEU A 64 7.12 21.34 6.96
N GLY A 65 8.36 21.29 6.48
CA GLY A 65 8.71 21.10 5.07
C GLY A 65 8.94 22.41 4.31
N LYS A 66 9.13 22.30 2.99
CA LYS A 66 9.43 23.43 2.11
C LYS A 66 8.57 23.36 0.86
N ARG A 67 7.86 24.44 0.55
CA ARG A 67 7.16 24.58 -0.74
C ARG A 67 8.17 24.82 -1.84
N ILE A 68 8.10 24.00 -2.88
CA ILE A 68 8.94 24.13 -4.08
C ILE A 68 8.05 24.60 -5.24
N LYS A 69 8.51 25.61 -5.98
CA LYS A 69 7.84 26.01 -7.22
C LYS A 69 8.10 24.94 -8.27
N LEU A 70 7.04 24.32 -8.80
CA LEU A 70 7.16 23.31 -9.85
C LEU A 70 7.66 23.92 -11.18
N TRP A 71 7.22 25.14 -11.49
CA TRP A 71 7.73 25.93 -12.61
C TRP A 71 8.22 27.29 -12.12
N PRO A 72 9.52 27.62 -12.25
CA PRO A 72 10.06 28.92 -11.87
C PRO A 72 9.42 30.12 -12.61
N GLY A 73 8.84 29.90 -13.79
CA GLY A 73 8.17 30.92 -14.62
C GLY A 73 6.70 30.64 -14.96
N GLY A 74 6.09 29.61 -14.37
CA GLY A 74 4.74 29.15 -14.74
C GLY A 74 4.74 28.03 -15.80
N PRO A 75 3.63 27.26 -15.90
CA PRO A 75 3.58 26.01 -16.67
C PRO A 75 3.79 26.16 -18.18
N PHE A 76 3.73 27.38 -18.71
CA PHE A 76 3.76 27.66 -20.15
C PHE A 76 4.73 28.78 -20.55
N ALA A 77 5.70 29.12 -19.69
CA ALA A 77 6.63 30.22 -19.95
C ALA A 77 7.41 30.08 -21.27
N GLY A 78 7.57 28.86 -21.79
CA GLY A 78 8.24 28.57 -23.07
C GLY A 78 7.32 28.41 -24.29
N LEU A 79 6.00 28.51 -24.14
CA LEU A 79 5.03 28.38 -25.24
C LEU A 79 4.47 29.72 -25.74
N ALA A 80 4.92 30.84 -25.16
CA ALA A 80 4.47 32.19 -25.52
C ALA A 80 5.28 32.79 -26.70
N GLY A 81 5.82 31.97 -27.60
CA GLY A 81 6.63 32.36 -28.74
C GLY A 81 6.02 31.91 -30.07
#